data_AF-A0A526PTX6-F1
#
_entry.id   AF-A0A526PTX6-F1
#
_cell.length_a   1.000
_cell.length_b   1.000
_cell.length_c   1.000
_cell.angle_alpha   90.00
_cell.angle_beta   90.00
_cell.angle_gamma   90.00
#
_symmetry.space_group_name_H-M   'P 1'
#
loop_
_entity.id
_entity.type
_entity.pdbx_description
1 polymer ?
#
loop_
_entity_poly.entity_id
_entity_poly.type
_entity_poly.pdbx_seq_one_letter_code
_entity_poly.pdbx_strand_id
1 'polypeptide(L)'
;VVRKISLTGSIPVGKSLARLAAEGMKPASMELGGHSAALVFADADIGAAASELAAAKFANAGQVCTAPSRLYIEMPAYNRFVDAFLSKVKSLRIGNGLDPETDIGPLAH
;
A
#
# COMPACT_ATOMS: atom_id res chain seq x y z
N VAL A 1 33.96 2.57 10.99
CA VAL A 1 33.07 3.59 11.61
C VAL A 1 31.84 3.79 10.75
N VAL A 2 30.62 3.67 11.30
CA VAL A 2 29.36 3.90 10.56
C VAL A 2 29.11 5.40 10.38
N ARG A 3 28.88 5.81 9.12
CA ARG A 3 28.75 7.23 8.72
C ARG A 3 27.34 7.65 8.32
N LYS A 4 26.43 6.73 7.99
CA LYS A 4 25.04 7.00 7.61
C LYS A 4 24.16 5.81 8.01
N ILE A 5 22.89 6.07 8.27
CA ILE A 5 21.86 5.05 8.50
C ILE A 5 20.75 5.23 7.45
N SER A 6 20.24 4.13 6.91
CA SER A 6 19.07 4.10 6.04
C SER A 6 18.14 3.00 6.53
N LEU A 7 16.87 3.32 6.75
CA LEU A 7 15.85 2.36 7.17
C LEU A 7 14.62 2.49 6.27
N THR A 8 14.11 1.34 5.83
CA THR A 8 12.71 1.18 5.43
C THR A 8 12.03 0.28 6.45
N GLY A 9 10.98 0.75 7.10
CA GLY A 9 10.37 -0.02 8.19
C GLY A 9 9.25 0.70 8.94
N SER A 10 9.01 0.28 10.18
CA SER A 10 7.92 0.83 10.99
C SER A 10 8.29 2.17 11.61
N ILE A 11 7.28 3.02 11.83
CA ILE A 11 7.45 4.32 12.50
C ILE A 11 8.12 4.18 13.89
N PRO A 12 7.74 3.22 14.76
CA PRO A 12 8.40 3.05 16.05
C PRO A 12 9.89 2.74 15.94
N VAL A 13 10.29 1.85 15.03
CA VAL A 13 11.71 1.50 14.82
C VAL A 13 12.47 2.69 14.23
N GLY A 14 11.89 3.38 13.25
CA GLY A 14 12.48 4.61 12.67
C GLY A 14 12.74 5.68 13.72
N LYS A 15 11.80 5.91 14.63
CA LYS A 15 11.98 6.85 15.76
C LYS A 15 13.14 6.43 16.68
N SER A 16 13.22 5.16 17.02
CA SER A 16 14.31 4.63 17.86
C SER A 16 15.68 4.80 17.19
N LEU A 17 15.79 4.45 15.90
CA LEU A 17 17.05 4.60 15.17
C LEU A 17 17.44 6.05 14.92
N ALA A 18 16.48 6.95 14.69
CA ALA A 18 16.75 8.37 14.55
C ALA A 18 17.34 8.97 15.84
N ARG A 19 16.87 8.54 17.02
CA ARG A 19 17.45 8.95 18.31
C ARG A 19 18.90 8.51 18.44
N LEU A 20 19.21 7.25 18.15
CA LEU A 20 20.58 6.72 18.21
C LEU A 20 21.49 7.37 17.17
N ALA A 21 20.97 7.69 15.98
CA ALA A 21 21.71 8.40 14.94
C ALA A 21 22.16 9.80 15.42
N ALA A 22 21.29 10.48 16.18
CA ALA A 22 21.55 11.82 16.70
C ALA A 22 22.71 11.85 17.71
N GLU A 23 22.88 10.81 18.54
CA GLU A 23 24.01 10.70 19.50
C GLU A 23 25.37 10.82 18.81
N GLY A 24 25.46 10.39 17.55
CA GLY A 24 26.68 10.46 16.74
C GLY A 24 26.61 11.43 15.57
N MET A 25 25.64 12.35 15.54
CA MET A 25 25.38 13.30 14.43
C MET A 25 25.39 12.63 13.05
N LYS A 26 24.78 11.45 12.96
CA LYS A 26 24.79 10.63 11.73
C LYS A 26 23.62 11.04 10.83
N PRO A 27 23.86 11.31 9.53
CA PRO A 27 22.80 11.41 8.55
C PRO A 27 21.91 10.15 8.53
N ALA A 28 20.60 10.36 8.48
CA ALA A 28 19.59 9.31 8.50
C ALA A 28 18.58 9.50 7.35
N SER A 29 18.27 8.42 6.64
CA SER A 29 17.17 8.35 5.66
C SER A 29 16.15 7.32 6.13
N MET A 30 14.86 7.67 6.13
CA MET A 30 13.81 6.89 6.78
C MET A 30 12.57 6.82 5.88
N GLU A 31 12.29 5.64 5.33
CA GLU A 31 11.03 5.32 4.65
C GLU A 31 10.14 4.54 5.63
N LEU A 32 9.12 5.19 6.16
CA LEU A 32 8.34 4.66 7.28
C LEU A 32 6.91 4.26 6.85
N GLY A 33 6.06 3.95 7.83
CA GLY A 33 4.67 3.56 7.56
C GLY A 33 3.89 4.64 6.81
N GLY A 34 3.12 4.21 5.80
CA GLY A 34 2.20 5.04 5.04
C GLY A 34 0.73 4.83 5.46
N HIS A 35 -0.13 5.74 5.04
CA HIS A 35 -1.58 5.60 5.16
C HIS A 35 -2.27 6.22 3.93
N SER A 36 -1.85 5.78 2.74
CA SER A 36 -2.19 6.38 1.45
C SER A 36 -3.69 6.51 1.25
N ALA A 37 -4.11 7.71 0.84
CA ALA A 37 -5.47 7.99 0.39
C ALA A 37 -5.50 8.01 -1.14
N ALA A 38 -6.50 7.37 -1.73
CA ALA A 38 -6.87 7.56 -3.13
C ALA A 38 -8.21 8.29 -3.19
N LEU A 39 -8.30 9.31 -4.05
CA LEU A 39 -9.50 10.10 -4.26
C LEU A 39 -10.02 9.82 -5.67
N VAL A 40 -11.30 9.51 -5.81
CA VAL A 40 -11.96 9.27 -7.10
C VAL A 40 -13.14 10.21 -7.23
N PHE A 41 -13.02 11.18 -8.13
CA PHE A 41 -14.06 12.14 -8.47
C PHE A 41 -15.02 11.57 -9.50
N ALA A 42 -16.23 12.13 -9.59
CA ALA A 42 -17.32 11.61 -10.41
C ALA A 42 -17.07 11.71 -11.92
N ASP A 43 -16.13 12.56 -12.33
CA ASP A 43 -15.65 12.77 -13.70
C ASP A 43 -14.47 11.87 -14.08
N ALA A 44 -13.94 11.08 -13.15
CA ALA A 44 -12.89 10.11 -13.43
C ALA A 44 -13.42 8.91 -14.24
N ASP A 45 -12.52 8.19 -14.89
CA ASP A 45 -12.81 6.84 -15.40
C ASP A 45 -12.95 5.88 -14.22
N ILE A 46 -14.19 5.63 -13.83
CA ILE A 46 -14.53 4.81 -12.66
C ILE A 46 -14.09 3.35 -12.83
N GLY A 47 -14.15 2.81 -14.06
CA GLY A 47 -13.77 1.43 -14.34
C GLY A 47 -12.27 1.24 -14.21
N ALA A 48 -11.50 2.13 -14.85
CA ALA A 48 -10.04 2.14 -14.75
C ALA A 48 -9.58 2.35 -13.30
N ALA A 49 -10.13 3.36 -12.62
CA ALA A 49 -9.80 3.67 -11.23
C ALA A 49 -10.08 2.49 -10.29
N ALA A 50 -11.23 1.83 -10.43
CA ALA A 50 -11.58 0.68 -9.60
C ALA A 50 -10.64 -0.51 -9.83
N SER A 51 -10.28 -0.80 -11.09
CA SER A 51 -9.37 -1.89 -11.43
C SER A 51 -7.96 -1.66 -10.91
N GLU A 52 -7.43 -0.45 -11.12
CA GLU A 52 -6.08 -0.08 -10.69
C GLU A 52 -5.97 -0.04 -9.16
N LEU A 53 -6.97 0.54 -8.48
CA LEU A 53 -6.99 0.59 -7.03
C LEU A 53 -7.16 -0.79 -6.39
N ALA A 54 -7.91 -1.71 -7.02
CA ALA A 54 -7.97 -3.09 -6.56
C ALA A 54 -6.59 -3.78 -6.71
N ALA A 55 -5.95 -3.64 -7.87
CA ALA A 55 -4.62 -4.21 -8.08
C ALA A 55 -3.59 -3.66 -7.07
N ALA A 56 -3.55 -2.33 -6.91
CA ALA A 56 -2.65 -1.67 -5.96
C ALA A 56 -2.95 -2.02 -4.50
N LYS A 57 -4.23 -2.21 -4.14
CA LYS A 57 -4.63 -2.57 -2.77
C LYS A 57 -4.15 -3.95 -2.36
N PHE A 58 -4.23 -4.92 -3.28
CA PHE A 58 -4.02 -6.33 -2.97
C PHE A 58 -2.66 -6.86 -3.45
N ALA A 59 -1.89 -6.08 -4.21
CA ALA A 59 -0.49 -6.38 -4.51
C ALA A 59 0.29 -6.69 -3.22
N ASN A 60 1.08 -7.78 -3.24
CA ASN A 60 1.81 -8.27 -2.07
C ASN A 60 0.92 -8.48 -0.82
N ALA A 61 -0.33 -8.88 -1.02
CA ALA A 61 -1.36 -8.96 0.03
C ALA A 61 -1.56 -7.63 0.80
N GLY A 62 -1.35 -6.49 0.12
CA GLY A 62 -1.43 -5.14 0.68
C GLY A 62 -0.24 -4.74 1.55
N GLN A 63 0.82 -5.56 1.61
CA GLN A 63 2.03 -5.31 2.40
C GLN A 63 3.02 -4.43 1.62
N VAL A 64 2.54 -3.26 1.19
CA VAL A 64 3.32 -2.24 0.47
C VAL A 64 3.08 -0.90 1.16
N CYS A 65 4.14 -0.12 1.43
CA CYS A 65 4.02 1.15 2.15
C CYS A 65 3.12 2.18 1.45
N THR A 66 3.00 2.08 0.13
CA THR A 66 2.18 2.95 -0.71
C THR A 66 0.78 2.41 -0.99
N ALA A 67 0.46 1.17 -0.58
CA ALA A 67 -0.84 0.56 -0.86
C ALA A 67 -1.99 1.47 -0.39
N PRO A 68 -3.02 1.70 -1.21
CA PRO A 68 -4.14 2.56 -0.84
C PRO A 68 -4.83 1.97 0.39
N SER A 69 -4.75 2.70 1.50
CA SER A 69 -5.36 2.29 2.78
C SER A 69 -6.75 2.90 2.96
N ARG A 70 -7.03 4.00 2.26
CA ARG A 70 -8.30 4.72 2.27
C ARG A 70 -8.69 5.08 0.85
N LEU A 71 -9.91 4.76 0.48
CA LEU A 71 -10.51 5.10 -0.81
C LEU A 71 -11.64 6.09 -0.56
N TYR A 72 -11.51 7.30 -1.09
CA TYR A 72 -12.53 8.36 -0.98
C TYR A 72 -13.16 8.53 -2.35
N ILE A 73 -14.45 8.19 -2.44
CA ILE A 73 -15.19 8.23 -3.70
C ILE A 73 -16.26 9.30 -3.62
N GLU A 74 -16.32 10.16 -4.62
CA GLU A 74 -17.38 11.16 -4.71
C GLU A 74 -18.75 10.47 -4.87
N MET A 75 -19.75 10.96 -4.14
CA MET A 75 -21.06 10.31 -4.01
C MET A 75 -21.70 9.89 -5.35
N PRO A 76 -21.67 10.69 -6.44
CA PRO A 76 -22.26 10.28 -7.72
C PRO A 76 -21.56 9.08 -8.39
N ALA A 77 -20.32 8.78 -8.02
CA ALA A 77 -19.57 7.63 -8.52
C ALA A 77 -19.56 6.42 -7.58
N TYR A 78 -19.97 6.60 -6.33
CA TYR A 78 -19.79 5.61 -5.26
C TYR A 78 -20.26 4.20 -5.63
N ASN A 79 -21.53 4.03 -6.03
CA ASN A 79 -22.07 2.71 -6.34
C ASN A 79 -21.35 2.05 -7.53
N ARG A 80 -21.15 2.81 -8.62
CA ARG A 80 -20.44 2.33 -9.81
C ARG A 80 -19.01 1.89 -9.49
N PHE A 81 -18.32 2.65 -8.64
CA PHE A 81 -16.97 2.32 -8.19
C PHE A 81 -16.98 1.05 -7.35
N VAL A 82 -17.87 0.95 -6.36
CA VAL A 82 -17.96 -0.22 -5.47
C VAL A 82 -18.24 -1.49 -6.26
N ASP A 83 -19.18 -1.45 -7.21
CA ASP A 83 -19.51 -2.60 -8.05
C ASP A 83 -18.32 -3.05 -8.90
N ALA A 84 -17.65 -2.12 -9.57
CA ALA A 84 -16.47 -2.41 -10.39
C ALA A 84 -15.28 -2.92 -9.55
N PHE A 85 -15.04 -2.29 -8.40
CA PHE A 85 -13.97 -2.66 -7.49
C PHE A 85 -14.20 -4.07 -6.93
N LEU A 86 -15.41 -4.37 -6.45
CA LEU A 86 -15.76 -5.69 -5.92
C LEU A 86 -15.72 -6.77 -7.01
N SER A 87 -16.12 -6.46 -8.24
CA SER A 87 -15.98 -7.40 -9.36
C SER A 87 -14.52 -7.80 -9.56
N LYS A 88 -13.60 -6.82 -9.56
CA LYS A 88 -12.15 -7.09 -9.68
C LYS A 88 -11.59 -7.84 -8.48
N VAL A 89 -11.99 -7.48 -7.26
CA VAL A 89 -11.52 -8.16 -6.05
C VAL A 89 -11.98 -9.61 -6.01
N LYS A 90 -13.23 -9.89 -6.40
CA LYS A 90 -13.77 -11.26 -6.43
C LYS A 90 -13.10 -12.15 -7.49
N SER A 91 -12.45 -11.58 -8.50
CA SER A 91 -11.71 -12.36 -9.48
C SER A 91 -10.32 -12.78 -9.00
N LEU A 92 -9.81 -12.22 -7.90
CA LEU A 92 -8.47 -12.50 -7.39
C LEU A 92 -8.40 -13.88 -6.75
N ARG A 93 -7.41 -14.67 -7.15
CA ARG A 93 -7.15 -16.01 -6.63
C ARG A 93 -6.13 -15.95 -5.51
N ILE A 94 -6.53 -16.41 -4.32
CA ILE A 94 -5.64 -16.55 -3.17
C ILE A 94 -5.04 -17.96 -3.21
N GLY A 95 -3.73 -18.08 -3.05
CA GLY A 95 -3.06 -19.37 -3.17
C GLY A 95 -1.58 -19.36 -2.83
N ASN A 96 -0.90 -20.42 -3.26
CA ASN A 96 0.55 -20.53 -3.13
C ASN A 96 1.22 -19.58 -4.13
N GLY A 97 2.11 -18.69 -3.67
CA GLY A 97 2.78 -17.72 -4.53
C GLY A 97 3.71 -18.31 -5.60
N LEU A 98 3.96 -19.64 -5.60
CA LEU A 98 4.66 -20.34 -6.68
C LEU A 98 3.73 -20.85 -7.78
N ASP A 99 2.41 -20.83 -7.58
CA ASP A 99 1.42 -21.19 -8.60
C ASP A 99 1.20 -19.98 -9.53
N PRO A 100 1.41 -20.11 -10.86
CA PRO A 100 1.24 -19.01 -11.80
C PRO A 100 -0.19 -18.46 -11.88
N GLU A 101 -1.18 -19.22 -11.39
CA GLU A 101 -2.58 -18.81 -11.35
C GLU A 101 -2.94 -18.04 -10.05
N THR A 102 -2.00 -17.87 -9.11
CA THR A 102 -2.24 -17.14 -7.86
C THR A 102 -2.03 -15.64 -8.05
N ASP A 103 -3.03 -14.83 -7.67
CA ASP A 103 -2.93 -13.37 -7.65
C ASP A 103 -2.45 -12.83 -6.29
N ILE A 104 -2.84 -13.49 -5.18
CA ILE A 104 -2.55 -13.05 -3.82
C ILE A 104 -1.93 -14.20 -3.01
N GLY A 105 -0.68 -14.00 -2.56
CA GLY A 105 0.01 -14.91 -1.65
C GLY A 105 -0.34 -14.69 -0.16
N PRO A 106 0.33 -15.41 0.75
CA PRO A 106 0.11 -15.25 2.19
C PRO A 106 0.66 -13.91 2.72
N LEU A 107 0.27 -13.55 3.93
CA LEU A 107 0.96 -12.54 4.72
C LEU A 107 2.35 -13.04 5.16
N ALA A 108 3.22 -12.12 5.56
CA ALA A 108 4.60 -12.44 5.88
C ALA A 108 4.79 -13.27 7.17
N HIS A 109 3.86 -13.19 8.15
CA HIS A 109 3.89 -13.91 9.44
C HIS A 109 2.53 -13.93 10.11
#